data_AF-A0AAV8ZRM8-F1
#
_entry.id   AF-A0AAV8ZRM8-F1
#
_cell.length_a   1.000
_cell.length_b   1.000
_cell.length_c   1.000
_cell.angle_alpha   90.00
_cell.angle_beta   90.00
_cell.angle_gamma   90.00
#
_symmetry.space_group_name_H-M   'P 1'
#
loop_
_entity.id
_entity.type
_entity.pdbx_description
1 polymer ?
#
loop_
_entity_poly.entity_id
_entity_poly.type
_entity_poly.pdbx_seq_one_letter_code
_entity_poly.pdbx_strand_id
1 'polypeptide(L)'
;MDESGFTTVQKKSQKVLGLKGKHQVGAASSGERGVNTTVVCCVSASGSYVPPMFIFKRKRYAPEMERGAPTGSEIVISDTGYITSELFIQWLRHFKDNVVCSKENPVLLLLDGHATHSKNLEALFFARDNGIIMLQLPSHITHRMQPLDVAFFAPLDYITYRHKKRFYGST
;
A
#
# COMPACT_ATOMS: atom_id res chain seq x y z
N MET A 1 1.28 0.19 -11.21
CA MET A 1 1.58 -0.06 -9.79
C MET A 1 1.65 1.29 -9.11
N ASP A 2 1.15 1.33 -7.89
CA ASP A 2 1.02 2.55 -7.12
C ASP A 2 1.06 2.23 -5.62
N GLU A 3 1.54 3.18 -4.84
CA GLU A 3 1.83 3.03 -3.42
C GLU A 3 0.95 3.95 -2.59
N SER A 4 0.20 3.40 -1.64
CA SER A 4 -0.60 4.21 -0.73
C SER A 4 -0.27 3.91 0.72
N GLY A 5 -0.02 4.98 1.47
CA GLY A 5 0.28 4.93 2.88
C GLY A 5 -0.99 5.01 3.73
N PHE A 6 -1.29 3.95 4.48
CA PHE A 6 -2.40 3.89 5.42
C PHE A 6 -1.93 4.12 6.85
N THR A 7 -2.53 5.11 7.52
CA THR A 7 -2.29 5.33 8.95
C THR A 7 -3.20 4.42 9.79
N THR A 8 -2.64 3.68 10.75
CA THR A 8 -3.44 2.83 11.65
C THR A 8 -4.29 3.63 12.64
N VAL A 9 -3.98 4.92 12.85
CA VAL A 9 -4.71 5.82 13.77
C VAL A 9 -5.73 6.72 13.06
N GLN A 10 -6.84 6.96 13.75
CA GLN A 10 -7.96 7.78 13.26
C GLN A 10 -7.48 9.22 12.95
N LYS A 11 -7.61 9.67 11.69
CA LYS A 11 -7.34 11.05 11.28
C LYS A 11 -8.51 12.02 11.55
N LYS A 12 -9.75 11.52 11.67
CA LYS A 12 -10.92 12.38 11.89
C LYS A 12 -11.10 12.68 13.37
N SER A 13 -11.16 13.98 13.69
CA SER A 13 -11.69 14.50 14.95
C SER A 13 -13.02 13.81 15.23
N GLN A 14 -13.11 13.07 16.33
CA GLN A 14 -14.38 12.48 16.70
C GLN A 14 -15.38 13.60 16.94
N LYS A 15 -16.60 13.50 16.38
CA LYS A 15 -17.71 14.33 16.83
C LYS A 15 -18.08 13.80 18.22
N VAL A 16 -17.65 14.51 19.26
CA VAL A 16 -17.89 14.15 20.67
C VAL A 16 -19.07 14.95 21.21
N LEU A 17 -20.02 14.26 21.85
CA LEU A 17 -21.05 14.88 22.67
C LEU A 17 -20.48 15.08 24.07
N GLY A 18 -20.30 16.34 24.46
CA GLY A 18 -19.79 16.72 25.78
C GLY A 18 -20.82 17.51 26.58
N LEU A 19 -20.72 17.44 27.91
CA LEU A 19 -21.49 18.31 28.79
C LEU A 19 -21.12 19.78 28.55
N LYS A 20 -22.12 20.67 28.52
CA LYS A 20 -21.94 22.11 28.35
C LYS A 20 -20.97 22.64 29.42
N GLY A 21 -19.84 23.23 28.99
CA GLY A 21 -18.81 23.80 29.87
C GLY A 21 -17.50 23.01 29.99
N LYS A 22 -17.38 21.82 29.37
CA LYS A 22 -16.09 21.11 29.28
C LYS A 22 -15.34 21.46 27.99
N HIS A 23 -14.20 22.13 28.13
CA HIS A 23 -13.35 22.59 27.03
C HIS A 23 -12.29 21.56 26.57
N GLN A 24 -12.00 20.54 27.36
CA GLN A 24 -11.08 19.45 26.99
C GLN A 24 -11.82 18.12 26.92
N VAL A 25 -11.87 17.56 25.72
CA VAL A 25 -12.31 16.18 25.46
C VAL A 25 -11.09 15.42 24.92
N GLY A 26 -10.53 14.53 25.74
CA GLY A 26 -9.39 13.72 25.35
C GLY A 26 -9.84 12.59 24.42
N ALA A 27 -9.15 12.41 23.29
CA ALA A 27 -9.28 11.22 22.48
C ALA A 27 -8.17 10.24 22.85
N ALA A 28 -8.52 9.03 23.30
CA ALA A 28 -7.55 7.95 23.44
C ALA A 28 -7.07 7.57 22.04
N SER A 29 -5.78 7.81 21.75
CA SER A 29 -5.16 7.36 20.50
C SER A 29 -4.21 6.22 20.78
N SER A 30 -4.26 5.18 19.94
CA SER A 30 -3.28 4.07 19.98
C SER A 30 -1.84 4.62 19.91
N GLY A 31 -0.91 3.94 20.58
CA GLY A 31 0.54 4.21 20.48
C GLY A 31 1.11 4.03 19.07
N GLU A 32 0.32 3.47 18.15
CA GLU A 32 0.61 3.42 16.71
C GLU A 32 0.33 4.77 16.00
N ARG A 33 0.01 5.85 16.73
CA ARG A 33 -0.24 7.18 16.17
C ARG A 33 1.00 7.69 15.45
N GLY A 34 0.88 7.84 14.13
CA GLY A 34 1.98 8.24 13.25
C GLY A 34 2.73 7.08 12.59
N VAL A 35 2.33 5.83 12.82
CA VAL A 35 2.87 4.66 12.12
C VAL A 35 2.09 4.46 10.81
N ASN A 36 2.78 4.64 9.68
CA ASN A 36 2.24 4.41 8.35
C ASN A 36 2.50 2.96 7.91
N THR A 37 1.49 2.30 7.35
CA THR A 37 1.60 1.01 6.67
C THR A 37 1.46 1.28 5.18
N THR A 38 2.50 0.98 4.40
CA THR A 38 2.45 1.16 2.95
C THR A 38 1.82 -0.07 2.31
N VAL A 39 0.87 0.14 1.41
CA VAL A 39 0.29 -0.92 0.59
C VAL A 39 0.67 -0.67 -0.85
N VAL A 40 1.24 -1.69 -1.47
CA VAL A 40 1.65 -1.67 -2.87
C VAL A 40 0.62 -2.47 -3.67
N CYS A 41 -0.01 -1.80 -4.61
CA CYS A 41 -1.09 -2.38 -5.41
C CYS A 41 -0.79 -2.26 -6.91
N CYS A 42 -1.30 -3.22 -7.69
CA CYS A 42 -1.20 -3.15 -9.14
C CYS A 42 -2.44 -3.74 -9.78
N VAL A 43 -3.03 -2.98 -10.72
CA VAL A 43 -4.21 -3.36 -11.48
C VAL A 43 -3.95 -3.18 -12.96
N SER A 44 -4.62 -3.99 -13.76
CA SER A 44 -4.61 -3.92 -15.22
C SER A 44 -5.86 -3.22 -15.74
N ALA A 45 -5.83 -2.77 -16.99
CA ALA A 45 -6.98 -2.15 -17.64
C ALA A 45 -8.18 -3.12 -17.82
N SER A 46 -7.94 -4.43 -17.82
CA SER A 46 -9.00 -5.45 -17.88
C SER A 46 -9.68 -5.69 -16.52
N GLY A 47 -9.21 -5.04 -15.45
CA GLY A 47 -9.73 -5.23 -14.09
C GLY A 47 -9.07 -6.36 -13.31
N SER A 48 -8.13 -7.11 -13.90
CA SER A 48 -7.31 -8.06 -13.15
C SER A 48 -6.34 -7.31 -12.24
N TYR A 49 -6.06 -7.86 -11.07
CA TYR A 49 -5.15 -7.27 -10.08
C TYR A 49 -4.10 -8.27 -9.60
N VAL A 50 -2.94 -7.76 -9.21
CA VAL A 50 -1.91 -8.53 -8.51
C VAL A 50 -2.22 -8.46 -7.02
N PRO A 51 -2.16 -9.59 -6.28
CA PRO A 51 -2.36 -9.57 -4.84
C PRO A 51 -1.47 -8.52 -4.17
N PRO A 52 -2.01 -7.67 -3.28
CA PRO A 52 -1.26 -6.53 -2.77
C PRO A 52 -0.14 -6.96 -1.82
N MET A 53 0.92 -6.15 -1.76
CA MET A 53 1.98 -6.27 -0.77
C MET A 53 1.77 -5.25 0.35
N PHE A 54 1.83 -5.70 1.60
CA PHE A 54 1.70 -4.87 2.80
C PHE A 54 3.07 -4.70 3.46
N ILE A 55 3.48 -3.45 3.68
CA ILE A 55 4.74 -3.09 4.33
C ILE A 55 4.43 -2.45 5.69
N PHE A 56 4.64 -3.21 6.75
CA PHE A 56 4.41 -2.76 8.12
C PHE A 56 5.69 -2.19 8.73
N LYS A 57 5.60 -0.98 9.30
CA LYS A 57 6.69 -0.40 10.07
C LYS A 57 6.88 -1.10 11.42
N ARG A 58 7.63 -2.19 11.48
CA ARG A 58 7.80 -3.02 12.69
C ARG A 58 9.17 -3.71 12.71
N LYS A 59 9.67 -4.00 13.91
CA LYS A 59 10.90 -4.79 14.15
C LYS A 59 10.67 -6.30 14.22
N ARG A 60 9.43 -6.73 14.43
CA ARG A 60 9.07 -8.14 14.58
C ARG A 60 7.83 -8.45 13.76
N TYR A 61 7.91 -9.54 13.03
CA TYR A 61 6.78 -10.12 12.32
C TYR A 61 5.84 -10.78 13.33
N ALA A 62 4.54 -10.71 13.07
CA ALA A 62 3.51 -11.34 13.88
C ALA A 62 2.48 -12.00 12.92
N PRO A 63 2.19 -13.31 13.04
CA PRO A 63 1.26 -14.01 12.14
C PRO A 63 -0.13 -13.37 12.04
N GLU A 64 -0.52 -12.62 13.08
CA GLU A 64 -1.77 -11.88 13.11
C GLU A 64 -1.91 -10.83 12.00
N MET A 65 -0.79 -10.40 11.41
CA MET A 65 -0.77 -9.43 10.31
C MET A 65 -1.41 -9.98 9.04
N GLU A 66 -1.37 -11.30 8.84
CA GLU A 66 -1.96 -11.97 7.67
C GLU A 66 -3.48 -12.10 7.76
N ARG A 67 -4.05 -11.87 8.94
CA ARG A 67 -5.49 -12.07 9.16
C ARG A 67 -6.30 -11.04 8.36
N GLY A 68 -7.04 -11.55 7.39
CA GLY A 68 -7.93 -10.75 6.54
C GLY A 68 -7.24 -10.11 5.34
N ALA A 69 -5.96 -10.41 5.10
CA ALA A 69 -5.30 -10.05 3.84
C ALA A 69 -5.90 -10.87 2.69
N PRO A 70 -6.02 -10.29 1.47
CA PRO A 70 -6.39 -11.04 0.28
C PRO A 70 -5.49 -12.26 0.07
N THR A 71 -6.04 -13.34 -0.49
CA THR A 71 -5.25 -14.55 -0.77
C THR A 71 -4.12 -14.23 -1.73
N GLY A 72 -2.91 -14.71 -1.41
CA GLY A 72 -1.70 -14.43 -2.18
C GLY A 72 -1.05 -13.09 -1.86
N SER A 73 -1.57 -12.30 -0.93
CA SER A 73 -0.91 -11.09 -0.46
C SER A 73 0.41 -11.38 0.22
N GLU A 74 1.38 -10.51 -0.02
CA GLU A 74 2.69 -10.59 0.61
C GLU A 74 2.78 -9.62 1.78
N ILE A 75 3.21 -10.10 2.95
CA ILE A 75 3.34 -9.27 4.15
C ILE A 75 4.80 -9.15 4.52
N VAL A 76 5.29 -7.91 4.52
CA VAL A 76 6.69 -7.60 4.80
C VAL A 76 6.78 -6.58 5.93
N ILE A 77 7.84 -6.71 6.74
CA ILE A 77 8.18 -5.75 7.78
C ILE A 77 9.37 -4.89 7.36
N SER A 78 9.33 -3.61 7.70
CA SER A 78 10.39 -2.65 7.43
C SER A 78 10.59 -1.73 8.63
N ASP A 79 11.82 -1.27 8.88
CA ASP A 79 12.09 -0.30 9.94
C ASP A 79 11.50 1.08 9.61
N THR A 80 11.36 1.41 8.32
CA THR A 80 10.87 2.72 7.87
C THR A 80 9.36 2.71 7.62
N GLY A 81 8.82 1.56 7.18
CA GLY A 81 7.43 1.42 6.71
C GLY A 81 7.20 1.89 5.27
N TYR A 82 8.26 2.30 4.57
CA TYR A 82 8.22 2.68 3.16
C TYR A 82 8.81 1.56 2.30
N ILE A 83 8.50 1.58 1.00
CA ILE A 83 9.19 0.71 0.06
C ILE A 83 10.68 1.09 0.02
N THR A 84 11.55 0.08 -0.01
CA THR A 84 12.98 0.25 -0.28
C THR A 84 13.30 -0.40 -1.62
N SER A 85 14.50 -0.18 -2.14
CA SER A 85 14.96 -0.79 -3.39
C SER A 85 14.87 -2.33 -3.35
N GLU A 86 15.20 -2.92 -2.20
CA GLU A 86 15.19 -4.37 -1.98
C GLU A 86 13.75 -4.90 -1.96
N LEU A 87 12.87 -4.21 -1.23
CA LEU A 87 11.44 -4.54 -1.19
C LEU A 87 10.78 -4.39 -2.57
N PHE A 88 11.25 -3.44 -3.38
CA PHE A 88 10.77 -3.28 -4.76
C PHE A 88 11.18 -4.46 -5.65
N ILE A 89 12.38 -5.02 -5.50
CA ILE A 89 12.78 -6.24 -6.22
C ILE A 89 11.94 -7.43 -5.77
N GLN A 90 11.72 -7.58 -4.46
CA GLN A 90 10.84 -8.61 -3.90
C GLN A 90 9.43 -8.48 -4.51
N TRP A 91 8.90 -7.27 -4.57
CA TRP A 91 7.62 -6.99 -5.20
C TRP A 91 7.61 -7.31 -6.70
N LEU A 92 8.69 -7.04 -7.44
CA LEU A 92 8.80 -7.41 -8.86
C LEU A 92 8.79 -8.93 -9.08
N ARG A 93 9.38 -9.71 -8.18
CA ARG A 93 9.32 -11.18 -8.21
C ARG A 93 7.89 -11.65 -7.98
N HIS A 94 7.23 -11.12 -6.94
CA HIS A 94 5.81 -11.38 -6.69
C HIS A 94 4.92 -11.00 -7.87
N PHE A 95 5.17 -9.84 -8.50
CA PHE A 95 4.48 -9.43 -9.73
C PHE A 95 4.66 -10.46 -10.84
N LYS A 96 5.89 -10.93 -11.07
CA LYS A 96 6.22 -11.92 -12.10
C LYS A 96 5.54 -13.27 -11.86
N ASP A 97 5.40 -13.69 -10.60
CA ASP A 97 4.73 -14.94 -10.25
C ASP A 97 3.21 -14.88 -10.47
N ASN A 98 2.62 -13.68 -10.39
CA ASN A 98 1.19 -13.45 -10.58
C ASN A 98 0.81 -13.00 -12.00
N VAL A 99 1.79 -12.68 -12.85
CA VAL A 99 1.56 -12.18 -14.22
C VAL A 99 2.31 -13.01 -15.24
N VAL A 100 1.57 -13.50 -16.24
CA VAL A 100 2.16 -14.22 -17.38
C VAL A 100 2.83 -13.21 -18.31
N CYS A 101 4.14 -13.02 -18.13
CA CYS A 101 5.00 -12.26 -19.04
C CYS A 101 6.20 -13.10 -19.49
N SER A 102 6.71 -12.83 -20.69
CA SER A 102 7.96 -13.37 -21.21
C SER A 102 8.58 -12.38 -22.20
N LYS A 103 9.77 -12.67 -22.73
CA LYS A 103 10.39 -11.81 -23.75
C LYS A 103 9.58 -11.78 -25.06
N GLU A 104 8.87 -12.85 -25.35
CA GLU A 104 8.00 -13.02 -26.51
C GLU A 104 6.60 -12.41 -26.27
N ASN A 105 6.17 -12.33 -25.01
CA ASN A 105 4.93 -11.69 -24.59
C ASN A 105 5.19 -10.66 -23.48
N PRO A 106 5.70 -9.47 -23.83
CA PRO A 106 6.10 -8.49 -22.84
C PRO A 106 4.90 -7.81 -22.18
N VAL A 107 5.06 -7.46 -20.90
CA VAL A 107 4.06 -6.71 -20.13
C VAL A 107 4.58 -5.32 -19.80
N LEU A 108 3.74 -4.31 -20.04
CA LEU A 108 4.00 -2.93 -19.64
C LEU A 108 3.60 -2.71 -18.17
N LEU A 109 4.59 -2.42 -17.34
CA LEU A 109 4.41 -2.01 -15.96
C LEU A 109 4.56 -0.49 -15.84
N LEU A 110 3.45 0.18 -15.58
CA LEU A 110 3.44 1.62 -15.29
C LEU A 110 3.78 1.84 -13.81
N LEU A 111 4.77 2.68 -13.55
CA LEU A 111 5.25 3.06 -12.23
C LEU A 111 4.99 4.55 -11.99
N ASP A 112 4.71 4.93 -10.76
CA ASP A 112 4.75 6.34 -10.37
C ASP A 112 6.21 6.84 -10.37
N GLY A 113 6.40 8.15 -10.39
CA GLY A 113 7.73 8.76 -10.51
C GLY A 113 8.59 8.69 -9.24
N HIS A 114 8.32 7.79 -8.29
CA HIS A 114 9.09 7.72 -7.05
C HIS A 114 10.52 7.19 -7.29
N ALA A 115 11.50 7.86 -6.67
CA ALA A 115 12.92 7.65 -6.96
C ALA A 115 13.45 6.23 -6.64
N THR A 116 12.74 5.48 -5.79
CA THR A 116 13.05 4.06 -5.48
C THR A 116 12.91 3.17 -6.71
N HIS A 117 12.06 3.54 -7.67
CA HIS A 117 11.84 2.77 -8.88
C HIS A 117 12.93 3.00 -9.94
N SER A 118 13.60 4.16 -9.93
CA SER A 118 14.48 4.60 -11.02
C SER A 118 15.95 4.23 -10.83
N LYS A 119 16.38 3.99 -9.58
CA LYS A 119 17.82 3.86 -9.22
C LYS A 119 18.25 2.44 -8.87
N ASN A 120 17.45 1.44 -9.22
CA ASN A 120 17.74 0.04 -8.92
C ASN A 120 18.11 -0.75 -10.19
N LEU A 121 19.41 -1.00 -10.39
CA LEU A 121 19.92 -1.70 -11.55
C LEU A 121 19.52 -3.19 -11.57
N GLU A 122 19.42 -3.83 -10.40
CA GLU A 122 18.98 -5.21 -10.30
C GLU A 122 17.51 -5.35 -10.73
N ALA A 123 16.65 -4.43 -10.29
CA ALA A 123 15.26 -4.38 -10.72
C ALA A 123 15.13 -4.22 -12.25
N LEU A 124 15.97 -3.37 -12.86
CA LEU A 124 15.99 -3.18 -14.31
C LEU A 124 16.41 -4.44 -15.07
N PHE A 125 17.47 -5.13 -14.61
CA PHE A 125 17.89 -6.39 -15.23
C PHE A 125 16.84 -7.48 -15.05
N PHE A 126 16.28 -7.64 -13.84
CA PHE A 126 15.22 -8.59 -13.58
C PHE A 126 14.01 -8.34 -14.49
N ALA A 127 13.57 -7.08 -14.62
CA ALA A 127 12.46 -6.72 -15.47
C ALA A 127 12.75 -7.06 -16.94
N ARG A 128 13.92 -6.63 -17.46
CA ARG A 128 14.33 -6.91 -18.84
C ARG A 128 14.39 -8.41 -19.13
N ASP A 129 14.97 -9.19 -18.22
CA ASP A 129 15.19 -10.62 -18.45
C ASP A 129 13.88 -11.42 -18.38
N ASN A 130 12.83 -10.87 -17.74
CA ASN A 130 11.50 -11.47 -17.65
C ASN A 130 10.45 -10.87 -18.61
N GLY A 131 10.84 -9.98 -19.51
CA GLY A 131 9.90 -9.35 -20.45
C GLY A 131 8.95 -8.32 -19.79
N ILE A 132 9.40 -7.69 -18.72
CA ILE A 132 8.67 -6.61 -18.05
C ILE A 132 9.25 -5.28 -18.53
N ILE A 133 8.43 -4.48 -19.20
CA ILE A 133 8.78 -3.14 -19.65
C ILE A 133 8.34 -2.16 -18.55
N MET A 134 9.30 -1.56 -17.85
CA MET A 134 9.00 -0.56 -16.83
C MET A 134 8.95 0.84 -17.46
N LEU A 135 7.81 1.52 -17.29
CA LEU A 135 7.63 2.90 -17.74
C LEU A 135 7.25 3.78 -16.54
N GLN A 136 8.07 4.78 -16.27
CA GLN A 136 7.82 5.75 -15.20
C GLN A 136 7.04 6.94 -15.73
N LEU A 137 5.96 7.28 -15.04
CA LEU A 137 5.20 8.48 -15.36
C LEU A 137 5.96 9.73 -14.87
N PRO A 138 5.91 10.85 -15.61
CA PRO A 138 6.46 12.12 -15.15
C PRO A 138 5.88 12.52 -13.79
N SER A 139 6.71 13.15 -12.95
CA SER A 139 6.26 13.69 -11.67
C SER A 139 5.07 14.65 -11.86
N HIS A 140 4.13 14.64 -10.91
CA HIS A 140 2.92 15.47 -10.86
C HIS A 140 1.73 15.09 -11.77
N ILE A 141 1.76 13.96 -12.48
CA ILE A 141 0.60 13.48 -13.28
C ILE A 141 -0.34 12.53 -12.47
N THR A 142 0.13 12.04 -11.33
CA THR A 142 -0.54 11.12 -10.39
C THR A 142 -2.01 11.50 -10.10
N HIS A 143 -2.25 12.76 -9.71
CA HIS A 143 -3.57 13.26 -9.28
C HIS A 143 -4.68 13.26 -10.35
N ARG A 144 -4.36 13.07 -11.63
CA ARG A 144 -5.36 13.00 -12.72
C ARG A 144 -5.46 11.63 -13.39
N MET A 145 -4.45 10.78 -13.23
CA MET A 145 -4.24 9.60 -14.07
C MET A 145 -4.21 8.28 -13.31
N GLN A 146 -4.44 8.27 -11.99
CA GLN A 146 -4.48 7.02 -11.22
C GLN A 146 -5.92 6.60 -10.90
N PRO A 147 -6.46 5.58 -11.59
CA PRO A 147 -7.73 4.96 -11.24
C PRO A 147 -7.72 4.34 -9.84
N LEU A 148 -6.52 4.00 -9.33
CA LEU A 148 -6.33 3.24 -8.11
C LEU A 148 -6.67 4.05 -6.84
N ASP A 149 -6.31 5.32 -6.81
CA ASP A 149 -6.69 6.28 -5.76
C ASP A 149 -8.21 6.41 -5.60
N VAL A 150 -8.94 6.41 -6.72
CA VAL A 150 -10.40 6.62 -6.74
C VAL A 150 -11.19 5.32 -6.56
N ALA A 151 -10.74 4.23 -7.17
CA ALA A 151 -11.51 2.98 -7.26
C ALA A 151 -11.13 1.92 -6.21
N PHE A 152 -9.88 1.86 -5.76
CA PHE A 152 -9.41 0.79 -4.87
C PHE A 152 -9.02 1.29 -3.48
N PHE A 153 -8.29 2.40 -3.39
CA PHE A 153 -7.86 2.93 -2.09
C PHE A 153 -8.99 3.60 -1.30
N ALA A 154 -9.95 4.25 -1.96
CA ALA A 154 -11.11 4.84 -1.27
C ALA A 154 -12.00 3.79 -0.55
N PRO A 155 -12.36 2.64 -1.14
CA PRO A 155 -13.02 1.55 -0.41
C PRO A 155 -12.15 0.93 0.69
N LEU A 156 -10.84 0.79 0.48
CA LEU A 156 -9.92 0.21 1.46
C LEU A 156 -9.80 1.10 2.72
N ASP A 157 -9.73 2.42 2.53
CA ASP A 157 -9.81 3.41 3.60
C ASP A 157 -11.13 3.28 4.39
N TYR A 158 -12.24 3.11 3.68
CA TYR A 158 -13.56 2.95 4.29
C TYR A 158 -13.71 1.64 5.08
N ILE A 159 -13.24 0.51 4.56
CA ILE A 159 -13.27 -0.80 5.23
C ILE A 159 -12.37 -0.78 6.47
N THR A 160 -11.17 -0.21 6.33
CA THR A 160 -10.24 -0.02 7.45
C THR A 160 -10.87 0.84 8.54
N TYR A 161 -11.57 1.93 8.17
CA TYR A 161 -12.35 2.74 9.10
C TYR A 161 -13.46 1.94 9.82
N ARG A 162 -14.21 1.10 9.08
CA ARG A 162 -15.31 0.29 9.63
C ARG A 162 -14.83 -0.79 10.60
N HIS A 163 -13.73 -1.48 10.28
CA HIS A 163 -13.09 -2.44 11.20
C HIS A 163 -12.58 -1.74 12.46
N LYS A 164 -11.95 -0.56 12.32
CA LYS A 164 -11.50 0.25 13.46
C LYS A 164 -12.66 0.66 14.38
N LYS A 165 -13.81 1.05 13.83
CA LYS A 165 -15.01 1.41 14.62
C LYS A 165 -15.59 0.20 15.37
N ARG A 166 -15.43 -1.02 14.85
CA ARG A 166 -15.94 -2.24 15.47
C ARG A 166 -15.04 -2.78 16.60
N PHE A 167 -13.72 -2.60 16.49
CA PHE A 167 -12.77 -3.06 17.51
C PHE A 167 -12.42 -2.00 18.56
N TYR A 168 -12.42 -0.71 18.22
CA TYR A 168 -12.07 0.39 19.14
C TYR A 168 -13.24 1.32 19.46
N GLY A 169 -14.45 1.04 18.98
CA GLY A 169 -15.64 1.87 19.21
C GLY A 169 -16.63 1.33 20.24
N SER A 170 -16.23 0.33 21.04
CA SER A 170 -17.01 -0.15 22.19
C SER A 170 -16.39 0.36 23.49
N THR A 171 -16.53 1.66 23.73
CA THR A 171 -16.51 2.28 25.06
C THR A 171 -17.43 3.48 25.03
#